data_AF-A0A671F683-F1
#
_entry.id   AF-A0A671F683-F1
#
_cell.length_a   1.000
_cell.length_b   1.000
_cell.length_c   1.000
_cell.angle_alpha   90.00
_cell.angle_beta   90.00
_cell.angle_gamma   90.00
#
_symmetry.space_group_name_H-M   'P 1'
#
loop_
_entity.id
_entity.type
_entity.pdbx_description
1 polymer ?
#
loop_
_entity_poly.entity_id
_entity_poly.type
_entity_poly.pdbx_seq_one_letter_code
_entity_poly.pdbx_strand_id
1 'polypeptide(L)'
;MATQISKKWKFVVDGIFKAQWYEFLTRELAEDGYSGVEVSLTLTRTEIIILATRTQNVLGEKGQSIRELTAVVQKRFGFPESSVELYDLLWCAAVHHGEWGQRRRGRGVWETPRTEG
;
A
#
# COMPACT_ATOMS: atom_id res chain seq x y z
N MET A 1 -5.60 -21.21 -12.81
CA MET A 1 -6.18 -20.55 -14.00
C MET A 1 -6.67 -19.18 -13.57
N ALA A 2 -6.19 -18.09 -14.19
CA ALA A 2 -6.68 -16.75 -13.85
C ALA A 2 -8.08 -16.56 -14.45
N THR A 3 -9.09 -16.50 -13.61
CA THR A 3 -10.47 -16.20 -14.03
C THR A 3 -10.51 -14.79 -14.63
N GLN A 4 -10.97 -14.68 -15.87
CA GLN A 4 -11.07 -13.40 -16.57
C GLN A 4 -12.19 -12.56 -15.92
N ILE A 5 -11.83 -11.60 -15.07
CA ILE A 5 -12.75 -10.71 -14.37
C ILE A 5 -13.01 -9.48 -15.23
N SER A 6 -14.27 -9.02 -15.29
CA SER A 6 -14.60 -7.80 -16.03
C SER A 6 -13.97 -6.57 -15.38
N LYS A 7 -13.61 -5.56 -16.18
CA LYS A 7 -12.97 -4.32 -15.69
C LYS A 7 -13.75 -3.68 -14.54
N LYS A 8 -15.08 -3.64 -14.64
CA LYS A 8 -15.98 -3.11 -13.61
C LYS A 8 -15.85 -3.86 -12.28
N TRP A 9 -15.87 -5.19 -12.31
CA TRP A 9 -15.72 -6.01 -11.10
C TRP A 9 -14.33 -5.86 -10.49
N LYS A 10 -13.29 -5.71 -11.33
CA LYS A 10 -11.92 -5.45 -10.85
C LYS A 10 -11.85 -4.16 -10.02
N PHE A 11 -12.46 -3.08 -10.49
CA PHE A 11 -12.53 -1.81 -9.72
C PHE A 11 -13.28 -1.96 -8.40
N VAL A 12 -14.38 -2.71 -8.38
CA VAL A 12 -15.15 -2.94 -7.15
C VAL A 12 -14.33 -3.74 -6.15
N VAL A 13 -13.65 -4.81 -6.59
CA VAL A 13 -12.77 -5.61 -5.73
C VAL A 13 -11.59 -4.79 -5.23
N ASP A 14 -10.92 -4.04 -6.10
CA ASP A 14 -9.79 -3.16 -5.75
C ASP A 14 -10.24 -2.10 -4.72
N GLY A 15 -11.45 -1.55 -4.87
CA GLY A 15 -12.03 -0.57 -3.94
C GLY A 15 -12.39 -1.17 -2.57
N ILE A 16 -13.02 -2.35 -2.55
CA ILE A 16 -13.32 -3.08 -1.30
C ILE A 16 -12.03 -3.41 -0.56
N PHE A 17 -11.00 -3.87 -1.29
CA PHE A 17 -9.70 -4.18 -0.72
C PHE A 17 -9.05 -2.93 -0.09
N LYS A 18 -9.05 -1.79 -0.79
CA LYS A 18 -8.55 -0.52 -0.24
C LYS A 18 -9.33 -0.10 1.01
N ALA A 19 -10.65 -0.29 1.04
CA ALA A 19 -11.48 0.06 2.19
C ALA A 19 -11.19 -0.81 3.42
N GLN A 20 -10.94 -2.11 3.23
CA GLN A 20 -10.53 -3.01 4.31
C GLN A 20 -9.19 -2.56 4.94
N TRP A 21 -8.23 -2.19 4.10
CA TRP A 21 -6.95 -1.64 4.54
C TRP A 21 -7.10 -0.33 5.31
N TYR A 22 -7.95 0.55 4.81
CA TYR A 22 -8.22 1.81 5.47
C TYR A 22 -8.82 1.60 6.87
N GLU A 23 -9.78 0.69 7.02
CA GLU A 23 -10.42 0.40 8.30
C GLU A 23 -9.45 -0.20 9.32
N PHE A 24 -8.61 -1.14 8.86
CA PHE A 24 -7.59 -1.76 9.69
C PHE A 24 -6.55 -0.76 10.18
N LEU A 25 -5.93 -0.01 9.25
CA LEU A 25 -4.86 0.93 9.58
C LEU A 25 -5.35 2.13 10.38
N THR A 26 -6.61 2.57 10.17
CA THR A 26 -7.19 3.65 10.99
C THR A 26 -7.29 3.25 12.46
N ARG A 27 -7.50 1.97 12.76
CA ARG A 27 -7.58 1.47 14.15
C ARG A 27 -6.19 1.26 14.75
N GLU A 28 -5.31 0.59 14.01
CA GLU A 28 -3.95 0.27 14.51
C GLU A 28 -3.09 1.54 14.66
N LEU A 29 -3.24 2.52 13.76
CA LEU A 29 -2.40 3.73 13.70
C LEU A 29 -3.17 5.00 14.07
N ALA A 30 -4.29 4.87 14.80
CA ALA A 30 -5.06 6.01 15.30
C ALA A 30 -4.17 6.96 16.13
N GLU A 31 -3.34 6.36 16.99
CA GLU A 31 -2.44 7.09 17.88
C GLU A 31 -1.24 7.70 17.16
N ASP A 32 -0.90 7.25 15.95
CA ASP A 32 0.27 7.72 15.21
C ASP A 32 -0.06 8.81 14.18
N GLY A 33 -1.32 9.20 14.08
CA GLY A 33 -1.77 10.24 13.15
C GLY A 33 -1.79 9.75 11.71
N TYR A 34 -2.38 8.57 11.48
CA TYR A 34 -2.69 8.07 10.16
C TYR A 34 -3.55 9.06 9.36
N SER A 35 -3.16 9.27 8.10
CA SER A 35 -3.77 10.20 7.15
C SER A 35 -4.36 9.47 5.93
N GLY A 36 -3.79 8.32 5.56
CA GLY A 36 -4.29 7.54 4.43
C GLY A 36 -3.40 6.37 4.03
N VAL A 37 -3.87 5.61 3.05
CA VAL A 37 -3.16 4.47 2.48
C VAL A 37 -3.23 4.50 0.96
N GLU A 38 -2.09 4.28 0.31
CA GLU A 38 -2.01 3.99 -1.12
C GLU A 38 -1.65 2.52 -1.31
N VAL A 39 -2.47 1.81 -2.07
CA VAL A 39 -2.25 0.39 -2.38
C VAL A 39 -1.89 0.27 -3.85
N SER A 40 -0.70 -0.23 -4.13
CA SER A 40 -0.21 -0.50 -5.47
C SER A 40 -0.08 -2.01 -5.69
N LEU A 41 -1.02 -2.58 -6.43
CA LEU A 41 -1.02 -3.99 -6.81
C LEU A 41 -0.16 -4.19 -8.06
N THR A 42 1.01 -4.82 -7.90
CA THR A 42 1.84 -5.29 -9.02
C THR A 42 1.68 -6.80 -9.18
N LEU A 43 1.85 -7.31 -10.40
CA LEU A 43 1.78 -8.75 -10.72
C LEU A 43 2.62 -9.64 -9.79
N THR A 44 3.72 -9.10 -9.27
CA THR A 44 4.66 -9.82 -8.40
C THR A 44 4.55 -9.45 -6.93
N ARG A 45 4.08 -8.24 -6.59
CA ARG A 45 4.09 -7.70 -5.21
C ARG A 45 2.95 -6.72 -4.98
N THR A 46 2.42 -6.75 -3.77
CA THR A 46 1.49 -5.74 -3.27
C THR A 46 2.26 -4.75 -2.41
N GLU A 47 2.42 -3.53 -2.91
CA GLU A 47 3.07 -2.43 -2.19
C GLU A 47 1.99 -1.60 -1.48
N ILE A 48 2.16 -1.38 -0.18
CA ILE A 48 1.19 -0.65 0.65
C ILE A 48 1.93 0.50 1.30
N ILE A 49 1.55 1.72 0.94
CA ILE A 49 2.18 2.94 1.40
C ILE A 49 1.26 3.59 2.42
N ILE A 50 1.74 3.70 3.66
CA ILE A 50 1.04 4.32 4.77
C ILE A 50 1.44 5.79 4.84
N LEU A 51 0.43 6.65 4.88
CA LEU A 51 0.59 8.07 5.18
C LEU A 51 0.27 8.28 6.66
N ALA A 52 1.27 8.69 7.43
CA ALA A 52 1.12 9.04 8.84
C ALA A 52 1.98 10.27 9.17
N THR A 53 1.57 11.03 10.18
CA THR A 53 2.34 12.19 10.66
C THR A 53 3.53 11.78 11.53
N ARG A 54 3.38 10.72 12.34
CA ARG A 54 4.45 10.20 13.22
C ARG A 54 5.02 8.88 12.69
N THR A 55 5.77 8.97 11.60
CA THR A 55 6.40 7.82 10.93
C THR A 55 7.34 7.01 11.84
N GLN A 56 8.03 7.67 12.78
CA GLN A 56 8.93 6.99 13.71
C GLN A 56 8.21 5.96 14.61
N ASN A 57 6.97 6.23 15.01
CA ASN A 57 6.17 5.30 15.80
C ASN A 57 5.68 4.12 14.94
N VAL A 58 5.29 4.39 13.69
CA VAL A 58 4.87 3.36 12.73
C VAL A 58 6.02 2.40 12.41
N LEU A 59 7.24 2.92 12.25
CA LEU A 59 8.44 2.09 12.10
C LEU A 59 8.76 1.35 13.42
N GLY A 60 8.62 2.04 14.56
CA GLY A 60 8.99 1.53 15.88
C GLY A 60 10.50 1.44 16.09
N GLU A 61 10.92 0.93 17.24
CA GLU A 61 12.34 0.74 17.54
C GLU A 61 12.94 -0.30 16.57
N LYS A 62 13.95 0.12 15.79
CA LYS A 62 14.64 -0.72 14.79
C LYS A 62 13.70 -1.39 13.76
N GLY A 63 12.53 -0.82 13.49
CA GLY A 63 11.59 -1.40 12.52
C GLY A 63 10.77 -2.58 13.08
N GLN A 64 10.65 -2.74 14.40
CA GLN A 64 9.91 -3.85 14.99
C GLN A 64 8.39 -3.72 14.76
N SER A 65 7.81 -2.55 15.03
CA SER A 65 6.36 -2.33 14.90
C SER A 65 5.86 -2.56 13.48
N ILE A 66 6.60 -2.10 12.46
CA ILE A 66 6.22 -2.34 11.06
C ILE A 66 6.33 -3.82 10.66
N ARG A 67 7.26 -4.59 11.24
CA ARG A 67 7.37 -6.03 11.02
C ARG A 67 6.21 -6.79 11.66
N GLU A 68 5.82 -6.41 12.86
CA GLU A 68 4.64 -6.97 13.54
C GLU A 68 3.36 -6.67 12.76
N LEU A 69 3.19 -5.42 12.32
CA LEU A 69 2.08 -5.01 11.46
C LEU A 69 2.04 -5.82 10.16
N THR A 70 3.20 -6.03 9.53
CA THR A 70 3.32 -6.87 8.32
C THR A 70 2.92 -8.32 8.59
N ALA A 71 3.31 -8.89 9.73
CA ALA A 71 2.96 -10.26 10.10
C ALA A 71 1.45 -10.43 10.36
N VAL A 72 0.82 -9.48 11.04
CA VAL A 72 -0.64 -9.46 11.27
C VAL A 72 -1.38 -9.40 9.94
N VAL A 73 -0.93 -8.52 9.05
CA VAL A 73 -1.48 -8.37 7.70
C VAL A 73 -1.37 -9.67 6.91
N GLN A 74 -0.19 -10.28 6.84
CA GLN A 74 0.05 -11.48 6.06
C GLN A 74 -0.90 -12.60 6.51
N LYS A 75 -1.04 -12.77 7.83
CA LYS A 75 -1.93 -13.75 8.43
C LYS A 75 -3.42 -13.44 8.19
N ARG A 76 -3.82 -12.17 8.27
CA ARG A 76 -5.23 -11.77 8.18
C ARG A 76 -5.77 -11.77 6.74
N PHE A 77 -4.93 -11.39 5.78
CA PHE A 77 -5.31 -11.30 4.36
C PHE A 77 -4.84 -12.51 3.53
N GLY A 78 -4.15 -13.47 4.15
CA GLY A 78 -3.73 -14.72 3.51
C GLY A 78 -2.65 -14.54 2.43
N PHE A 79 -1.80 -13.53 2.59
CA PHE A 79 -0.71 -13.29 1.65
C PHE A 79 0.47 -14.25 1.89
N PRO A 80 1.09 -14.79 0.83
CA PRO A 80 2.32 -15.56 0.97
C PRO A 80 3.46 -14.69 1.52
N GLU A 81 4.38 -15.31 2.25
CA GLU A 81 5.57 -14.64 2.78
C GLU A 81 6.31 -13.92 1.62
N SER A 82 6.71 -12.66 1.84
CA SER A 82 7.37 -11.75 0.87
C SER A 82 6.51 -11.12 -0.25
N SER A 83 5.20 -11.40 -0.34
CA SER A 83 4.37 -10.75 -1.37
C SER A 83 3.83 -9.37 -0.98
N VAL A 84 3.94 -9.00 0.29
CA VAL A 84 3.46 -7.72 0.83
C VAL A 84 4.63 -6.97 1.42
N GLU A 85 4.81 -5.72 0.97
CA GLU A 85 5.78 -4.78 1.51
C GLU A 85 5.02 -3.54 1.97
N LEU A 86 5.12 -3.22 3.27
CA LEU A 86 4.60 -1.98 3.84
C LEU A 86 5.71 -0.93 3.87
N TYR A 87 5.38 0.26 3.36
CA TYR A 87 6.26 1.43 3.32
C TYR A 87 5.59 2.62 4.00
N ASP A 88 6.39 3.52 4.58
CA ASP A 88 5.94 4.85 4.97
C ASP A 88 6.51 5.91 4.02
N LEU A 89 5.96 7.13 4.07
CA LEU A 89 6.44 8.21 3.21
C LEU A 89 7.84 8.73 3.59
N LEU A 90 8.29 8.58 4.85
CA LEU A 90 9.64 8.99 5.25
C LEU A 90 10.70 8.12 4.56
N TRP A 91 10.42 6.81 4.41
CA TRP A 91 11.26 5.86 3.69
C TRP A 91 11.37 6.20 2.20
N CYS A 92 10.28 6.63 1.55
CA CYS A 92 10.36 7.13 0.18
C CYS A 92 11.21 8.41 0.09
N ALA A 93 11.07 9.35 1.03
CA ALA A 93 11.85 10.60 1.04
C ALA A 93 13.35 10.37 1.31
N ALA A 94 13.71 9.38 2.14
CA ALA A 94 15.09 9.08 2.52
C ALA A 94 15.83 8.14 1.54
N VAL A 95 15.11 7.33 0.75
CA VAL A 95 15.70 6.47 -0.31
C VAL A 95 15.86 7.27 -1.64
N HIS A 96 16.32 8.52 -1.53
CA HIS A 96 16.54 9.44 -2.66
C HIS A 96 18.03 9.68 -2.95
N HIS A 97 18.82 8.62 -3.02
CA HIS A 97 20.04 8.63 -3.82
C HIS A 97 20.10 7.35 -4.65
N GLY A 98 19.35 7.29 -5.76
CA GLY A 98 19.77 6.47 -6.89
C GLY A 98 18.71 5.86 -7.81
N GLU A 99 17.65 5.20 -7.31
CA GLU A 99 16.99 4.20 -8.18
C GLU A 99 15.44 4.19 -8.21
N TRP A 100 14.74 4.94 -7.36
CA TRP A 100 13.27 4.96 -7.40
C TRP A 100 12.67 5.90 -8.46
N GLY A 101 13.44 6.86 -8.96
CA GLY A 101 13.00 7.86 -9.96
C GLY A 101 12.75 7.33 -11.37
N GLN A 102 13.22 6.13 -11.71
CA GLN A 102 12.97 5.50 -13.02
C GLN A 102 11.78 4.54 -12.99
N ARG A 103 11.38 4.01 -11.83
CA ARG A 103 10.29 3.02 -11.73
C ARG A 103 8.89 3.63 -11.70
N ARG A 104 8.75 4.90 -11.27
CA ARG A 104 7.46 5.62 -11.29
C ARG A 104 7.09 6.27 -12.63
N ARG A 105 7.99 6.28 -13.62
CA ARG A 105 7.68 6.74 -14.99
C ARG A 105 7.08 5.67 -15.90
N GLY A 106 7.09 4.40 -15.48
CA GLY A 106 6.67 3.26 -16.31
C GLY A 106 5.38 2.57 -15.89
N ARG A 107 4.69 3.01 -14.83
CA ARG A 107 3.43 2.39 -14.40
C ARG A 107 2.35 3.44 -14.29
N GLY A 108 1.40 3.32 -15.21
CA GLY A 108 0.26 4.21 -15.40
C GLY A 108 -0.36 4.59 -14.06
N VAL A 109 -0.15 5.86 -13.71
CA VAL A 109 -1.20 6.67 -13.10
C VAL A 109 -2.48 6.35 -13.84
N TRP A 110 -3.54 6.06 -13.09
CA TRP A 110 -4.88 6.00 -13.63
C TRP A 110 -5.22 7.37 -14.21
N GLU A 111 -4.88 7.60 -15.49
CA GLU A 111 -5.58 8.58 -16.29
C GLU A 111 -7.02 8.09 -16.39
N THR A 112 -7.89 8.70 -15.60
CA THR A 112 -9.31 8.73 -15.92
C THR A 112 -9.43 9.23 -17.36
N PRO A 113 -10.14 8.55 -18.28
CA PRO A 113 -10.50 9.18 -19.53
C PRO A 113 -11.44 10.32 -19.16
N ARG A 114 -10.89 11.53 -19.16
CA ARG A 114 -11.65 12.77 -19.21
C ARG A 114 -12.32 12.74 -20.58
N THR A 115 -13.59 12.36 -20.62
CA THR A 115 -14.42 12.52 -21.80
C THR A 115 -14.64 14.01 -21.99
N GLU A 116 -13.77 14.64 -22.79
CA GLU A 116 -14.05 15.94 -23.40
C GLU A 116 -15.06 15.70 -24.52
N GLY A 117 -16.16 16.45 -24.47
CA GLY A 117 -17.08 16.61 -25.59
C GLY A 117 -16.64 17.76 -26.49
#